data_AF-A0A665TNB3-F1
#
_entry.id   AF-A0A665TNB3-F1
#
_cell.length_a   1.000
_cell.length_b   1.000
_cell.length_c   1.000
_cell.angle_alpha   90.00
_cell.angle_beta   90.00
_cell.angle_gamma   90.00
#
_symmetry.space_group_name_H-M   'P 1'
#
loop_
_entity.id
_entity.type
_entity.pdbx_description
1 polymer ?
#
loop_
_entity_poly.entity_id
_entity_poly.type
_entity_poly.pdbx_seq_one_letter_code
_entity_poly.pdbx_strand_id
1 'polypeptide(L)'
;SVSAVTGNRFGDKDFRSALENGILLCELLSAIKPGLVKKINRLPTPIAGLDNLSVFLRGCEELGLKGSQLFDPGDLQDTSIRANLKDSDCNRKLKNVLNTVFWLGKSASGCASYTGPTLNLKEFEGLLAQMKVVS
;
A
#
# COMPACT_ATOMS: atom_id res chain seq x y z
N SER A 1 -4.65 -11.70 4.27
CA SER A 1 -3.57 -10.97 3.56
C SER A 1 -4.16 -9.66 3.06
N VAL A 2 -3.42 -8.70 2.46
CA VAL A 2 -4.08 -7.57 1.78
C VAL A 2 -5.11 -8.08 0.75
N SER A 3 -4.82 -9.22 0.11
CA SER A 3 -5.74 -9.97 -0.76
C SER A 3 -7.03 -10.46 -0.09
N ALA A 4 -7.01 -10.66 1.23
CA ALA A 4 -8.20 -11.04 2.01
C ALA A 4 -9.05 -9.83 2.42
N VAL A 5 -8.50 -8.62 2.33
CA VAL A 5 -9.19 -7.36 2.64
C VAL A 5 -9.75 -6.71 1.37
N THR A 6 -9.03 -6.84 0.24
CA THR A 6 -9.46 -6.29 -1.06
C THR A 6 -10.16 -7.31 -1.96
N GLY A 7 -10.12 -8.60 -1.64
CA GLY A 7 -10.64 -9.67 -2.49
C GLY A 7 -9.82 -9.96 -3.75
N ASN A 8 -8.82 -9.12 -4.08
CA ASN A 8 -7.97 -9.28 -5.25
C ASN A 8 -6.61 -9.90 -4.87
N ARG A 9 -6.22 -10.99 -5.54
CA ARG A 9 -4.84 -11.46 -5.55
C ARG A 9 -3.98 -10.46 -6.36
N PHE A 10 -2.69 -10.35 -6.05
CA PHE A 10 -1.75 -9.45 -6.76
C PHE A 10 -1.56 -9.79 -8.27
N GLY A 11 -2.25 -10.82 -8.78
CA GLY A 11 -2.07 -11.32 -10.14
C GLY A 11 -0.66 -11.87 -10.36
N ASP A 12 -0.19 -11.83 -11.61
CA ASP A 12 1.19 -12.16 -11.99
C ASP A 12 2.17 -10.99 -11.73
N LYS A 13 1.72 -9.90 -11.11
CA LYS A 13 2.54 -8.72 -10.84
C LYS A 13 3.27 -8.87 -9.51
N ASP A 14 4.51 -8.40 -9.47
CA ASP A 14 5.22 -8.27 -8.20
C ASP A 14 4.53 -7.22 -7.30
N PHE A 15 4.77 -7.34 -5.99
CA PHE A 15 4.10 -6.56 -4.97
C PHE A 15 4.18 -5.04 -5.22
N ARG A 16 5.30 -4.52 -5.75
CA ARG A 16 5.46 -3.09 -6.02
C ARG A 16 4.61 -2.66 -7.21
N SER A 17 4.72 -3.37 -8.33
CA SER A 17 3.95 -3.10 -9.55
C SER A 17 2.44 -3.21 -9.35
N ALA A 18 2.00 -4.00 -8.38
CA ALA A 18 0.58 -4.08 -8.03
C ALA A 18 0.06 -2.87 -7.24
N LEU A 19 0.93 -2.18 -6.48
CA LEU A 19 0.57 -1.04 -5.64
C LEU A 19 0.87 0.32 -6.28
N GLU A 20 1.72 0.38 -7.30
CA GLU A 20 2.22 1.64 -7.90
C GLU A 20 1.12 2.58 -8.40
N ASN A 21 -0.01 2.03 -8.87
CA ASN A 21 -1.13 2.82 -9.37
C ASN A 21 -2.07 3.32 -8.25
N GLY A 22 -1.80 2.94 -7.00
CA GLY A 22 -2.54 3.35 -5.81
C GLY A 22 -3.99 2.84 -5.71
N ILE A 23 -4.49 2.06 -6.67
CA ILE A 23 -5.88 1.60 -6.70
C ILE A 23 -6.17 0.65 -5.53
N LEU A 24 -5.35 -0.40 -5.37
CA LEU A 24 -5.53 -1.37 -4.28
C LEU A 24 -5.39 -0.73 -2.90
N LEU A 25 -4.53 0.28 -2.77
CA LEU A 25 -4.36 1.04 -1.54
C LEU A 25 -5.60 1.87 -1.21
N CYS A 26 -6.20 2.52 -2.21
CA CYS A 26 -7.47 3.25 -2.03
C CYS A 26 -8.65 2.30 -1.75
N GLU A 27 -8.68 1.13 -2.38
CA GLU A 27 -9.70 0.10 -2.10
C GLU A 27 -9.57 -0.41 -0.66
N LEU A 28 -8.35 -0.61 -0.17
CA LEU A 28 -8.07 -0.96 1.23
C LEU A 28 -8.63 0.09 2.20
N LEU A 29 -8.39 1.39 1.96
CA LEU A 29 -8.96 2.45 2.79
C LEU A 29 -10.48 2.47 2.76
N SER A 30 -11.07 2.26 1.58
CA SER A 30 -12.53 2.20 1.42
C SER A 30 -13.14 1.05 2.21
N ALA A 31 -12.44 -0.07 2.31
CA ALA A 31 -12.84 -1.22 3.12
C ALA A 31 -12.68 -0.96 4.63
N ILE A 32 -11.65 -0.21 5.04
CA ILE A 32 -11.42 0.18 6.45
C ILE A 32 -12.48 1.17 6.93
N LYS A 33 -12.72 2.22 6.15
CA LYS A 33 -13.67 3.28 6.48
C LYS A 33 -14.40 3.74 5.22
N PRO A 34 -15.66 3.30 5.02
CA PRO A 34 -16.47 3.75 3.90
C PRO A 34 -16.57 5.28 3.86
N GLY A 35 -16.43 5.86 2.66
CA GLY A 35 -16.48 7.30 2.43
C GLY A 35 -15.14 8.05 2.59
N LEU A 36 -14.08 7.38 3.08
CA LEU A 36 -12.76 7.99 3.19
C LEU A 36 -12.13 8.27 1.81
N VAL A 37 -12.37 7.39 0.83
CA VAL A 37 -12.00 7.61 -0.56
C VAL A 37 -13.26 7.94 -1.37
N LYS A 38 -13.34 9.17 -1.88
CA LYS A 38 -14.49 9.64 -2.67
C LYS A 38 -14.50 9.10 -4.10
N LYS A 39 -13.31 8.97 -4.70
CA LYS A 39 -13.13 8.54 -6.09
C LYS A 39 -11.73 7.95 -6.28
N ILE A 40 -11.65 6.86 -7.02
CA ILE A 40 -10.39 6.25 -7.46
C ILE A 40 -10.20 6.57 -8.94
N ASN A 41 -9.03 7.08 -9.30
CA ASN A 41 -8.66 7.36 -10.69
C ASN A 41 -8.12 6.07 -11.35
N ARG A 42 -8.89 5.46 -12.25
CA ARG A 42 -8.52 4.20 -12.92
C ARG A 42 -7.88 4.39 -14.29
N LEU A 43 -7.54 5.62 -14.67
CA LEU A 43 -6.85 5.89 -15.93
C LEU A 43 -5.43 5.28 -15.88
N PRO A 44 -4.96 4.64 -16.97
CA PRO A 44 -3.64 4.02 -17.03
C PRO A 44 -2.54 5.08 -17.27
N THR A 45 -2.46 6.08 -16.39
CA THR A 45 -1.51 7.19 -16.50
C THR A 45 -0.72 7.36 -15.20
N PRO A 46 0.57 7.76 -15.25
CA PRO A 46 1.36 7.98 -14.04
C PRO A 46 0.74 9.01 -13.08
N ILE A 47 0.09 10.04 -13.64
CA ILE A 47 -0.55 11.09 -12.83
C ILE A 47 -1.79 10.57 -12.08
N ALA A 48 -2.58 9.68 -12.69
CA ALA A 48 -3.67 9.00 -12.00
C ALA A 48 -3.17 8.13 -10.83
N GLY A 49 -2.03 7.45 -11.02
CA GLY A 49 -1.38 6.70 -9.95
C GLY A 49 -0.97 7.60 -8.78
N LEU A 50 -0.31 8.72 -9.08
CA LEU A 50 0.08 9.73 -8.09
C LEU A 50 -1.10 10.32 -7.32
N ASP A 51 -2.21 10.62 -8.01
CA ASP A 51 -3.43 11.11 -7.39
C ASP A 51 -3.98 10.09 -6.40
N ASN A 52 -4.05 8.81 -6.79
CA ASN A 52 -4.51 7.74 -5.90
C ASN A 52 -3.59 7.57 -4.69
N LEU A 53 -2.27 7.60 -4.87
CA LEU A 53 -1.31 7.53 -3.75
C LEU A 53 -1.49 8.71 -2.78
N SER A 54 -1.70 9.91 -3.31
CA SER A 54 -1.96 11.10 -2.49
C SER A 54 -3.26 10.99 -1.70
N VAL A 55 -4.32 10.46 -2.32
CA VAL A 55 -5.60 10.17 -1.64
C VAL A 55 -5.39 9.12 -0.54
N PHE A 56 -4.62 8.07 -0.82
CA PHE A 56 -4.32 7.04 0.16
C PHE A 56 -3.57 7.59 1.39
N LEU A 57 -2.48 8.32 1.17
CA LEU A 57 -1.66 8.84 2.26
C LEU A 57 -2.45 9.80 3.16
N ARG A 58 -3.29 10.68 2.57
CA ARG A 58 -4.19 11.54 3.35
C ARG A 58 -5.21 10.74 4.15
N GLY A 59 -5.79 9.69 3.57
CA GLY A 59 -6.70 8.81 4.30
C GLY A 59 -6.02 8.08 5.47
N CYS A 60 -4.76 7.69 5.32
CA CYS A 60 -3.95 7.15 6.42
C CYS A 60 -3.79 8.17 7.56
N GLU A 61 -3.50 9.44 7.26
CA GLU A 61 -3.41 10.51 8.26
C GLU A 61 -4.75 10.76 8.96
N GLU A 62 -5.86 10.75 8.23
CA GLU A 62 -7.21 10.84 8.81
C GLU A 62 -7.56 9.67 9.74
N LEU A 63 -6.90 8.51 9.55
CA LEU A 63 -6.99 7.34 10.44
C LEU A 63 -5.92 7.38 11.56
N GLY A 64 -5.20 8.49 11.71
CA GLY A 64 -4.30 8.76 12.83
C GLY A 64 -2.84 8.34 12.61
N LEU A 65 -2.44 7.98 11.39
CA LEU A 65 -1.03 7.72 11.09
C LEU A 65 -0.24 9.03 11.11
N LYS A 66 0.98 8.97 11.66
CA LYS A 66 1.93 10.09 11.64
C LYS A 66 2.73 10.06 10.34
N GLY A 67 3.20 11.22 9.89
CA GLY A 67 4.04 11.32 8.68
C GLY A 67 5.25 10.38 8.68
N SER A 68 5.88 10.10 9.83
CA SER A 68 6.99 9.14 9.95
C SER A 68 6.60 7.67 9.73
N GLN A 69 5.30 7.36 9.69
CA GLN A 69 4.76 6.04 9.38
C GLN A 69 4.31 5.95 7.92
N LEU A 70 4.33 7.04 7.17
CA LEU A 70 3.93 7.11 5.76
C LEU A 70 5.14 6.89 4.85
N PHE A 71 4.90 6.25 3.72
CA PHE A 71 5.85 6.17 2.62
C PHE A 71 5.70 7.41 1.72
N ASP A 72 6.71 7.70 0.91
CA ASP A 72 6.63 8.72 -0.12
C ASP A 72 6.19 8.12 -1.46
N PRO A 73 5.39 8.80 -2.30
CA PRO A 73 5.00 8.25 -3.60
C PRO A 73 6.18 7.75 -4.46
N GLY A 74 7.37 8.35 -4.30
CA GLY A 74 8.63 7.93 -4.93
C GLY A 74 9.22 6.59 -4.43
N ASP A 75 8.72 6.06 -3.32
CA ASP A 75 9.05 4.71 -2.83
C ASP A 75 8.41 3.62 -3.71
N LEU A 76 7.23 3.89 -4.29
CA LEU A 76 6.54 2.99 -5.21
C LEU A 76 6.91 3.22 -6.68
N GLN A 77 7.13 4.47 -7.09
CA GLN A 77 7.50 4.77 -8.48
C GLN A 77 8.84 4.13 -8.86
N ASP A 78 8.85 3.40 -9.98
CA ASP A 78 10.05 2.77 -10.50
C ASP A 78 11.05 3.81 -11.04
N THR A 79 12.08 4.09 -10.24
CA THR A 79 13.21 4.94 -10.62
C THR A 79 14.40 4.14 -11.17
N SER A 80 14.30 2.81 -11.29
CA SER A 80 15.40 1.92 -11.69
C SER A 80 15.92 2.21 -13.11
N ILE A 81 15.07 2.72 -14.00
CA ILE A 81 15.46 3.03 -15.39
C ILE A 81 16.40 4.25 -15.47
N ARG A 82 16.42 5.13 -14.45
CA ARG A 82 17.19 6.39 -14.47
C ARG A 82 18.41 6.43 -13.56
N ALA A 83 18.58 5.46 -12.67
CA ALA A 83 19.68 5.45 -11.72
C ALA A 83 20.18 4.02 -11.52
N ASN A 84 21.50 3.83 -11.51
CA ASN A 84 22.20 2.62 -11.05
C ASN A 84 21.87 2.35 -9.55
N LEU A 85 20.62 2.00 -9.25
CA LEU A 85 20.14 1.76 -7.90
C LEU A 85 20.56 0.35 -7.50
N LYS A 86 21.29 0.27 -6.38
CA LYS A 86 21.65 -1.01 -5.76
C LYS A 86 20.40 -1.66 -5.18
N ASP A 87 20.33 -2.98 -5.19
CA ASP A 87 19.21 -3.77 -4.62
C ASP A 87 18.82 -3.34 -3.20
N SER A 88 19.78 -2.82 -2.43
CA SER A 88 19.56 -2.27 -1.08
C SER A 88 18.59 -1.09 -1.05
N ASP A 89 18.60 -0.21 -2.06
CA ASP A 89 17.73 0.96 -2.11
C ASP A 89 16.29 0.58 -2.46
N CYS A 90 16.11 -0.34 -3.41
CA CYS A 90 14.80 -0.91 -3.74
C CYS A 90 14.17 -1.60 -2.52
N ASN A 91 14.98 -2.34 -1.76
CA ASN A 91 14.52 -3.01 -0.54
C ASN A 91 14.09 -2.01 0.54
N ARG A 92 14.84 -0.90 0.73
CA ARG A 92 14.49 0.16 1.69
C ARG A 92 13.16 0.84 1.33
N LYS A 93 12.98 1.23 0.06
CA LYS A 93 11.73 1.84 -0.42
C LYS A 93 10.53 0.93 -0.15
N LEU A 94 10.67 -0.35 -0.44
CA LEU A 94 9.59 -1.32 -0.23
C LEU A 94 9.28 -1.54 1.26
N LYS A 95 10.29 -1.48 2.13
CA LYS A 95 10.11 -1.49 3.59
C LYS A 95 9.30 -0.29 4.09
N ASN A 96 9.48 0.90 3.50
CA ASN A 96 8.67 2.06 3.87
C ASN A 96 7.19 1.83 3.54
N VAL A 97 6.90 1.36 2.33
CA VAL A 97 5.53 1.05 1.88
C VAL A 97 4.86 0.05 2.81
N LEU A 98 5.59 -1.02 3.11
CA LEU A 98 5.16 -2.03 4.06
C LEU A 98 4.85 -1.40 5.43
N ASN A 99 5.79 -0.65 6.03
CA ASN A 99 5.58 -0.04 7.35
C ASN A 99 4.28 0.78 7.42
N THR A 100 3.95 1.52 6.37
CA THR A 100 2.68 2.25 6.29
C THR A 100 1.47 1.34 6.33
N VAL A 101 1.47 0.27 5.51
CA VAL A 101 0.36 -0.69 5.48
C VAL A 101 0.22 -1.42 6.83
N PHE A 102 1.32 -1.70 7.51
CA PHE A 102 1.30 -2.29 8.86
C PHE A 102 0.63 -1.36 9.88
N TRP A 103 1.07 -0.09 9.93
CA TRP A 103 0.49 0.89 10.85
C TRP A 103 -0.97 1.19 10.54
N LEU A 104 -1.35 1.19 9.25
CA LEU A 104 -2.73 1.29 8.83
C LEU A 104 -3.56 0.11 9.36
N GLY A 105 -3.05 -1.12 9.24
CA GLY A 105 -3.70 -2.31 9.78
C GLY A 105 -3.89 -2.24 11.30
N LYS A 106 -2.89 -1.74 12.03
CA LYS A 106 -2.97 -1.47 13.48
C LYS A 106 -4.04 -0.42 13.81
N SER A 107 -4.06 0.72 13.13
CA SER A 107 -5.08 1.75 13.35
C SER A 107 -6.49 1.26 12.99
N ALA A 108 -6.64 0.50 11.90
CA ALA A 108 -7.91 -0.06 11.47
C ALA A 108 -8.51 -1.04 12.49
N SER A 109 -7.67 -1.78 13.22
CA SER A 109 -8.14 -2.71 14.26
C SER A 109 -8.83 -2.03 15.45
N GLY A 110 -8.62 -0.72 15.64
CA GLY A 110 -9.36 0.09 16.61
C GLY A 110 -10.63 0.74 16.06
N CYS A 111 -10.95 0.56 14.76
CA CYS A 111 -12.09 1.18 14.12
C CYS A 111 -13.33 0.28 14.21
N ALA A 112 -14.39 0.76 14.85
CA ALA A 112 -15.63 -0.01 15.06
C ALA A 112 -16.34 -0.44 13.76
N SER A 113 -16.04 0.21 12.63
CA SER A 113 -16.64 -0.07 11.32
C SER A 113 -15.89 -1.13 10.51
N TYR A 114 -14.68 -1.53 10.92
CA TYR A 114 -13.88 -2.50 10.18
C TYR A 114 -14.10 -3.92 10.72
N THR A 115 -14.72 -4.77 9.91
CA THR A 115 -14.97 -6.20 10.20
C THR A 115 -14.04 -7.14 9.44
N GLY A 116 -13.09 -6.58 8.67
CA GLY A 116 -12.10 -7.36 7.94
C GLY A 116 -11.07 -8.01 8.86
N PRO A 117 -10.27 -8.97 8.36
CA PRO A 117 -9.23 -9.60 9.16
C PRO A 117 -8.26 -8.54 9.67
N THR A 118 -7.85 -8.66 10.93
CA THR A 118 -6.74 -7.88 11.46
C THR A 118 -5.55 -8.09 10.52
N LEU A 119 -5.08 -7.03 9.86
CA LEU A 119 -3.82 -7.03 9.12
C LEU A 119 -2.70 -7.15 10.15
N ASN A 120 -2.54 -8.36 10.67
CA ASN A 120 -1.59 -8.71 11.70
C ASN A 120 -0.24 -9.08 11.08
N LEU A 121 0.76 -9.28 11.94
CA LEU A 121 2.12 -9.60 11.53
C LEU A 121 2.17 -10.81 10.58
N LYS A 122 1.32 -11.82 10.76
CA LYS A 122 1.31 -13.06 9.98
C LYS A 122 0.82 -12.86 8.55
N GLU A 123 -0.18 -12.01 8.37
CA GLU A 123 -0.67 -11.63 7.04
C GLU A 123 0.31 -10.73 6.29
N PHE A 124 1.07 -9.97 7.05
CA PHE A 124 2.14 -9.13 6.56
C PHE A 124 3.42 -9.93 6.23
N GLU A 125 3.72 -10.97 7.01
CA GLU A 125 4.74 -11.98 6.69
C GLU A 125 4.44 -12.71 5.39
N GLY A 126 3.16 -12.98 5.08
CA GLY A 126 2.76 -13.52 3.78
C GLY A 126 3.09 -12.59 2.61
N LEU A 127 2.89 -11.27 2.78
CA LEU A 127 3.28 -10.26 1.79
C LEU A 127 4.81 -10.16 1.65
N LEU A 128 5.52 -10.17 2.78
CA LEU A 128 6.98 -10.20 2.84
C LEU A 128 7.58 -11.48 2.23
N ALA A 129 6.92 -12.62 2.39
CA ALA A 129 7.34 -13.89 1.82
C ALA A 129 7.19 -13.87 0.29
N GLN A 130 6.10 -13.30 -0.24
CA GLN A 130 5.95 -13.07 -1.67
C GLN A 130 7.06 -12.18 -2.25
N MET A 131 7.61 -11.25 -1.45
CA MET A 131 8.76 -10.44 -1.83
C MET A 131 10.11 -11.20 -1.78
N LYS A 132 10.24 -12.26 -0.99
CA LYS A 132 11.46 -13.07 -0.86
C LYS A 132 11.56 -14.21 -1.88
N VAL A 133 10.47 -14.58 -2.55
CA VAL A 133 10.47 -15.64 -3.58
C VAL A 133 11.12 -15.16 -4.89
N VAL A 134 11.57 -13.90 -4.97
CA VAL A 134 12.19 -13.28 -6.15
C VAL A 134 13.65 -12.87 -5.89
N SER A 135 14.36 -13.60 -5.03
CA SER A 135 15.84 -13.51 -4.91
C SER A 135 16.50 -14.81 -5.32
#